data_AF-A0AAD9KRD1-F1
#
_entry.id   AF-A0AAD9KRD1-F1
#
_cell.length_a   1.000
_cell.length_b   1.000
_cell.length_c   1.000
_cell.angle_alpha   90.00
_cell.angle_beta   90.00
_cell.angle_gamma   90.00
#
_symmetry.space_group_name_H-M   'P 1'
#
loop_
_entity.id
_entity.type
_entity.pdbx_description
1 polymer ?
#
loop_
_entity_poly.entity_id
_entity_poly.type
_entity_poly.pdbx_seq_one_letter_code
_entity_poly.pdbx_strand_id
1 'polypeptide(L)'
;MTQGELKFGLQVEMILNRIPQPEYRQLMVEAMMVLILVMKHDLGCTHWEQVFDVDQLVHLANEIFIHEQVRLDGDVTLCCGMPDQARMLPLKCGGSVGICQNFYDMAPSGRYGTMSYLCKSVAQLLELPKASDGSLDCQIQ
;
A
#
# COMPACT_ATOMS: atom_id res chain seq x y z
N MET A 1 15.41 -17.30 -18.93
CA MET A 1 14.03 -16.82 -19.18
C MET A 1 13.44 -17.64 -20.30
N THR A 2 12.28 -18.24 -20.08
CA THR A 2 11.59 -19.04 -21.11
C THR A 2 10.69 -18.13 -21.96
N GLN A 3 10.34 -18.53 -23.20
CA GLN A 3 9.55 -17.69 -24.11
C GLN A 3 8.15 -17.31 -23.58
N GLY A 4 7.61 -18.06 -22.62
CA GLY A 4 6.31 -17.76 -21.98
C GLY A 4 6.41 -16.65 -20.92
N GLU A 5 7.47 -16.62 -20.12
CA GLU A 5 7.71 -15.62 -19.07
C GLU A 5 7.91 -14.22 -19.64
N LEU A 6 8.58 -14.13 -20.80
CA LEU A 6 8.79 -12.86 -21.50
C LEU A 6 7.45 -12.24 -21.95
N LYS A 7 6.49 -13.07 -22.36
CA LYS A 7 5.16 -12.60 -22.76
C LYS A 7 4.35 -12.11 -21.57
N PHE A 8 4.44 -12.79 -20.42
CA PHE A 8 3.75 -12.34 -19.20
C PHE A 8 4.33 -11.02 -18.66
N GLY A 9 5.66 -10.92 -18.54
CA GLY A 9 6.32 -9.71 -18.06
C GLY A 9 5.98 -8.48 -18.91
N LEU A 10 5.99 -8.63 -20.24
CA LEU A 10 5.62 -7.55 -21.15
C LEU A 10 4.17 -7.10 -20.98
N GLN A 11 3.24 -8.03 -20.72
CA GLN A 11 1.83 -7.67 -20.46
C GLN A 11 1.67 -6.89 -19.16
N VAL A 12 2.34 -7.32 -18.09
CA VAL A 12 2.33 -6.59 -16.80
C VAL A 12 2.91 -5.19 -16.97
N GLU A 13 4.04 -5.07 -17.67
CA GLU A 13 4.65 -3.78 -17.98
C GLU A 13 3.72 -2.88 -18.81
N MET A 14 3.06 -3.43 -19.84
CA MET A 14 2.09 -2.70 -20.64
C MET A 14 0.91 -2.19 -19.82
N ILE A 15 0.43 -2.96 -18.83
CA ILE A 15 -0.65 -2.54 -17.93
C ILE A 15 -0.17 -1.40 -17.03
N LEU A 16 1.00 -1.55 -16.40
CA LEU A 16 1.57 -0.52 -15.52
C LEU A 16 1.86 0.79 -16.27
N ASN A 17 2.31 0.71 -17.52
CA ASN A 17 2.57 1.87 -18.35
C ASN A 17 1.31 2.66 -18.75
N ARG A 18 0.11 2.10 -18.55
CA ARG A 18 -1.16 2.84 -18.73
C ARG A 18 -1.49 3.77 -17.57
N ILE A 19 -0.86 3.62 -16.40
CA ILE A 19 -1.05 4.50 -15.26
C ILE A 19 -0.35 5.83 -15.57
N PRO A 20 -1.06 6.95 -15.76
CA PRO A 20 -0.46 8.20 -16.24
C PRO A 20 0.44 8.86 -15.20
N GLN A 21 0.22 8.59 -13.92
CA GLN A 21 0.97 9.19 -12.82
C GLN A 21 2.10 8.29 -12.35
N PRO A 22 3.38 8.74 -12.46
CA PRO A 22 4.52 7.91 -12.11
C PRO A 22 4.57 7.53 -10.63
N GLU A 23 4.15 8.43 -9.74
CA GLU A 23 4.13 8.21 -8.29
C GLU A 23 3.12 7.12 -7.91
N TYR A 24 1.92 7.17 -8.51
CA TYR A 24 0.92 6.13 -8.32
C TYR A 24 1.35 4.79 -8.92
N ARG A 25 1.99 4.82 -10.08
CA ARG A 25 2.57 3.62 -10.71
C ARG A 25 3.63 2.98 -9.81
N GLN A 26 4.46 3.78 -9.14
CA GLN A 26 5.44 3.27 -8.18
C GLN A 26 4.76 2.56 -7.00
N LEU A 27 3.73 3.18 -6.39
CA LEU A 27 2.98 2.54 -5.30
C LEU A 27 2.32 1.22 -5.72
N MET A 28 1.81 1.13 -6.96
CA MET A 28 1.27 -0.13 -7.49
C MET A 28 2.33 -1.22 -7.60
N VAL A 29 3.54 -0.88 -8.06
CA VAL A 29 4.67 -1.83 -8.13
C VAL A 29 5.09 -2.29 -6.74
N GLU A 30 5.22 -1.35 -5.80
CA GLU A 30 5.53 -1.63 -4.40
C GLU A 30 4.47 -2.53 -3.74
N ALA A 31 3.19 -2.23 -3.96
CA ALA A 31 2.07 -3.01 -3.44
C ALA A 31 2.10 -4.47 -3.92
N MET A 32 2.31 -4.68 -5.23
CA MET A 32 2.47 -6.02 -5.80
C MET A 32 3.72 -6.72 -5.26
N MET A 33 4.82 -5.99 -5.06
CA MET A 33 6.04 -6.55 -4.49
C MET A 33 5.81 -7.04 -3.05
N VAL A 34 5.11 -6.26 -2.22
CA VAL A 34 4.74 -6.67 -0.86
C VAL A 34 3.84 -7.90 -0.90
N LEU A 35 2.79 -7.92 -1.74
CA LEU A 35 1.92 -9.10 -1.88
C LEU A 35 2.70 -10.36 -2.26
N ILE A 36 3.61 -10.26 -3.22
CA ILE A 36 4.48 -11.38 -3.64
C ILE A 36 5.39 -11.83 -2.47
N LEU A 37 5.94 -10.90 -1.71
CA LEU A 37 6.78 -11.22 -0.56
C LEU A 37 5.99 -11.93 0.54
N VAL A 38 4.81 -11.41 0.90
CA VAL A 38 3.94 -12.05 1.91
C VAL A 38 3.53 -13.44 1.44
N MET A 39 3.13 -13.60 0.18
CA MET A 39 2.79 -14.91 -0.38
C MET A 39 3.97 -15.90 -0.36
N LYS A 40 5.20 -15.42 -0.63
CA LYS A 40 6.40 -16.27 -0.57
C LYS A 40 6.76 -16.72 0.85
N HIS A 41 6.42 -15.93 1.85
CA HIS A 41 6.70 -16.20 3.26
C HIS A 41 5.48 -16.73 4.02
N ASP A 42 4.35 -16.94 3.34
CA ASP A 42 3.16 -17.52 3.96
C ASP A 42 3.39 -19.01 4.24
N LEU A 43 3.24 -19.39 5.51
CA LEU A 43 3.43 -20.76 5.98
C LEU A 43 2.17 -21.62 5.78
N GLY A 44 1.33 -21.27 4.80
CA GLY A 44 0.02 -21.91 4.53
C GLY A 44 -1.09 -21.47 5.48
N CYS A 45 -0.91 -20.34 6.17
CA CYS A 45 -1.91 -19.76 7.07
C CYS A 45 -2.98 -18.96 6.33
N THR A 46 -2.73 -18.62 5.07
CA THR A 46 -3.55 -17.67 4.31
C THR A 46 -4.15 -18.30 3.06
N HIS A 47 -5.39 -17.95 2.74
CA HIS A 47 -6.05 -18.40 1.52
C HIS A 47 -5.82 -17.41 0.37
N TRP A 48 -5.00 -17.82 -0.62
CA TRP A 48 -4.61 -16.98 -1.75
C TRP A 48 -5.50 -17.13 -3.00
N GLU A 49 -6.58 -17.92 -2.93
CA GLU A 49 -7.45 -18.20 -4.09
C GLU A 49 -8.40 -17.04 -4.45
N GLN A 50 -8.22 -15.88 -3.81
CA GLN A 50 -9.03 -14.68 -4.05
C GLN A 50 -8.34 -13.67 -4.98
N VAL A 51 -9.13 -12.84 -5.63
CA VAL A 51 -8.64 -11.71 -6.41
C VAL A 51 -8.34 -10.55 -5.46
N PHE A 52 -7.12 -10.04 -5.52
CA PHE A 52 -6.69 -8.87 -4.75
C PHE A 52 -6.82 -7.61 -5.57
N ASP A 53 -7.57 -6.64 -5.06
CA ASP A 53 -7.62 -5.29 -5.62
C ASP A 53 -6.42 -4.47 -5.09
N VAL A 54 -5.41 -4.30 -5.94
CA VAL A 54 -4.19 -3.56 -5.60
C VAL A 54 -4.47 -2.06 -5.41
N ASP A 55 -5.46 -1.51 -6.11
CA ASP A 55 -5.88 -0.11 -5.98
C ASP A 55 -6.42 0.14 -4.56
N GLN A 56 -7.34 -0.73 -4.13
CA GLN A 56 -7.88 -0.71 -2.77
C GLN A 56 -6.78 -0.85 -1.71
N LEU A 57 -5.76 -1.67 -1.98
CA LEU A 57 -4.65 -1.88 -1.07
C LEU A 57 -3.81 -0.60 -0.86
N VAL A 58 -3.50 0.09 -1.96
CA VAL A 58 -2.77 1.38 -1.91
C VAL A 58 -3.61 2.44 -1.19
N HIS A 59 -4.93 2.48 -1.43
CA HIS A 59 -5.84 3.38 -0.72
C HIS A 59 -5.89 3.09 0.78
N LEU A 60 -5.99 1.83 1.18
CA LEU A 60 -5.97 1.42 2.58
C LEU A 60 -4.63 1.79 3.26
N ALA A 61 -3.51 1.57 2.57
CA ALA A 61 -2.19 1.97 3.07
C ALA A 61 -2.11 3.49 3.33
N ASN A 62 -2.63 4.30 2.40
CA ASN A 62 -2.72 5.74 2.54
C ASN A 62 -3.61 6.15 3.74
N GLU A 63 -4.73 5.46 3.98
CA GLU A 63 -5.58 5.72 5.15
C GLU A 63 -4.87 5.43 6.47
N ILE A 64 -4.18 4.28 6.55
CA ILE A 64 -3.37 3.92 7.72
C ILE A 64 -2.27 4.97 7.95
N PHE A 65 -1.60 5.42 6.88
CA PHE A 65 -0.60 6.48 6.93
C PHE A 65 -1.18 7.78 7.49
N ILE A 66 -2.27 8.30 6.93
CA ILE A 66 -2.88 9.55 7.39
C ILE A 66 -3.25 9.43 8.87
N HIS A 67 -3.91 8.34 9.26
CA HIS A 67 -4.35 8.16 10.64
C HIS A 67 -3.17 8.04 11.63
N GLU A 68 -2.08 7.36 11.26
CA GLU A 68 -0.88 7.29 12.10
C GLU A 68 -0.17 8.65 12.17
N GLN A 69 -0.01 9.35 11.05
CA GLN A 69 0.65 10.65 11.02
C GLN A 69 -0.16 11.73 11.74
N VAL A 70 -1.49 11.67 11.75
CA VAL A 70 -2.33 12.56 12.58
C VAL A 70 -2.04 12.36 14.06
N ARG A 71 -1.90 11.10 14.52
CA ARG A 71 -1.58 10.81 15.93
C ARG A 71 -0.19 11.28 16.34
N LEU A 72 0.73 11.34 15.38
CA LEU A 72 2.10 11.82 15.57
C LEU A 72 2.26 13.33 15.34
N ASP A 73 1.16 14.04 15.05
CA ASP A 73 1.17 15.46 14.67
C ASP A 73 2.11 15.77 13.49
N GLY A 74 2.15 14.86 12.51
CA GLY A 74 2.95 15.00 11.29
C GLY A 74 2.29 15.91 10.24
N ASP A 75 3.02 16.22 9.16
CA ASP A 75 2.62 17.21 8.14
C ASP A 75 1.28 16.93 7.44
N VAL A 76 0.74 15.70 7.55
CA VAL A 76 -0.60 15.39 7.05
C VAL A 76 -1.69 16.21 7.77
N THR A 77 -1.46 16.62 9.02
CA THR A 77 -2.43 17.42 9.79
C THR A 77 -2.67 18.78 9.15
N LEU A 78 -1.70 19.30 8.39
CA LEU A 78 -1.81 20.56 7.66
C LEU A 78 -2.71 20.47 6.43
N CYS A 79 -3.05 19.25 5.98
CA CYS A 79 -3.75 19.05 4.72
C CYS A 79 -4.79 17.92 4.76
N CYS A 80 -4.35 16.67 4.75
CA CYS A 80 -5.18 15.49 4.50
C CYS A 80 -5.71 14.83 5.81
N GLY A 81 -5.26 15.27 6.98
CA GLY A 81 -5.62 14.73 8.31
C GLY A 81 -6.56 15.60 9.15
N MET A 82 -7.16 16.64 8.57
CA MET A 82 -8.05 17.57 9.28
C MET A 82 -9.41 16.92 9.60
N PRO A 83 -9.96 17.09 10.82
CA PRO A 83 -11.19 16.40 11.27
C PRO A 83 -12.46 16.78 10.51
N ASP A 84 -12.48 17.95 9.86
CA ASP A 84 -13.65 18.52 9.19
C ASP A 84 -13.62 18.35 7.65
N GLN A 85 -12.59 17.70 7.11
CA GLN A 85 -12.57 17.31 5.71
C GLN A 85 -13.16 15.91 5.59
N ALA A 86 -14.47 15.83 5.40
CA ALA A 86 -15.14 14.66 4.85
C ALA A 86 -14.58 14.37 3.45
N ARG A 87 -13.43 13.69 3.34
CA ARG A 87 -12.83 13.10 2.12
C ARG A 87 -13.09 13.93 0.84
N MET A 88 -13.02 15.26 0.92
CA MET A 88 -13.39 16.11 -0.22
C MET A 88 -12.29 15.97 -1.25
N LEU A 89 -12.56 15.22 -2.31
CA LEU A 89 -11.77 15.31 -3.53
C LEU A 89 -12.05 16.70 -4.16
N PRO A 90 -11.01 17.43 -4.60
CA PRO A 90 -9.60 17.09 -4.53
C PRO A 90 -8.99 17.39 -3.14
N LEU A 91 -8.10 16.49 -2.70
CA LEU A 91 -7.27 16.67 -1.51
C LEU A 91 -6.51 18.00 -1.59
N LYS A 92 -6.58 18.85 -0.56
CA LYS A 92 -5.88 20.15 -0.53
C LYS A 92 -4.36 20.04 -0.73
N CYS A 93 -3.81 18.89 -0.37
CA CYS A 93 -2.40 18.55 -0.50
C CYS A 93 -1.93 18.37 -1.96
N GLY A 94 -2.80 18.46 -2.97
CA GLY A 94 -2.44 18.14 -4.37
C GLY A 94 -2.39 16.64 -4.66
N GLY A 95 -2.87 15.85 -3.69
CA GLY A 95 -3.00 14.40 -3.80
C GLY A 95 -3.81 14.01 -5.03
N SER A 96 -3.28 13.07 -5.80
CA SER A 96 -3.92 12.56 -7.00
C SER A 96 -4.53 11.19 -6.77
N VAL A 97 -5.53 10.83 -7.58
CA VAL A 97 -6.27 9.55 -7.49
C VAL A 97 -6.92 9.33 -6.10
N GLY A 98 -6.90 10.30 -5.18
CA GLY A 98 -7.40 10.13 -3.80
C GLY A 98 -6.33 9.68 -2.79
N ILE A 99 -5.05 9.76 -3.14
CA ILE A 99 -3.91 9.49 -2.25
C ILE A 99 -3.30 10.80 -1.76
N CYS A 100 -2.88 10.85 -0.49
CA CYS A 100 -2.19 12.00 0.11
C CYS A 100 -0.88 12.31 -0.60
N GLN A 101 -0.61 13.57 -0.92
CA GLN A 101 0.66 13.97 -1.53
C GLN A 101 1.86 13.58 -0.65
N ASN A 102 1.77 13.81 0.66
CA ASN A 102 2.83 13.44 1.60
C ASN A 102 3.10 11.94 1.60
N PHE A 103 2.15 11.09 1.19
CA PHE A 103 2.38 9.65 1.07
C PHE A 103 3.25 9.31 -0.15
N TYR A 104 3.07 10.02 -1.27
CA TYR A 104 3.95 9.89 -2.44
C TYR A 104 5.39 10.32 -2.14
N ASP A 105 5.56 11.31 -1.25
CA ASP A 105 6.87 11.84 -0.89
C ASP A 105 7.63 10.97 0.15
N MET A 106 6.98 9.93 0.69
CA MET A 106 7.65 9.02 1.64
C MET A 106 8.63 8.10 0.92
N ALA A 107 9.76 7.82 1.59
CA ALA A 107 10.68 6.79 1.13
C ALA A 107 9.99 5.41 1.14
N PRO A 108 10.38 4.48 0.25
CA PRO A 108 9.81 3.14 0.23
C PRO A 108 10.10 2.35 1.50
N SER A 109 11.29 2.53 2.05
CA SER A 109 11.80 1.81 3.21
C SER A 109 11.69 2.63 4.50
N GLY A 110 11.93 1.96 5.63
CA GLY A 110 11.89 2.57 6.96
C GLY A 110 10.53 2.46 7.65
N ARG A 111 10.51 2.82 8.93
CA ARG A 111 9.35 2.63 9.83
C ARG A 111 8.06 3.28 9.31
N TYR A 112 8.19 4.43 8.68
CA TYR A 112 7.08 5.20 8.10
C TYR A 112 7.14 5.20 6.56
N GLY A 113 7.90 4.28 5.95
CA GLY A 113 7.98 4.18 4.50
C GLY A 113 6.74 3.58 3.88
N THR A 114 6.52 3.82 2.59
CA THR A 114 5.33 3.35 1.85
C THR A 114 5.17 1.83 1.94
N MET A 115 6.25 1.06 1.77
CA MET A 115 6.22 -0.41 1.87
C MET A 115 5.77 -0.89 3.26
N SER A 116 6.07 -0.15 4.32
CA SER A 116 5.63 -0.50 5.69
C SER A 116 4.12 -0.33 5.85
N TYR A 117 3.55 0.70 5.25
CA TYR A 117 2.11 0.91 5.22
C TYR A 117 1.39 -0.07 4.29
N LEU A 118 2.02 -0.42 3.16
CA LEU A 118 1.54 -1.48 2.27
C LEU A 118 1.53 -2.83 2.99
N CYS A 119 2.58 -3.19 3.74
CA CYS A 119 2.56 -4.39 4.60
C CYS A 119 1.41 -4.37 5.61
N LYS A 120 1.17 -3.23 6.29
CA LYS A 120 0.05 -3.09 7.22
C LYS A 120 -1.31 -3.29 6.51
N SER A 121 -1.47 -2.75 5.31
CA SER A 121 -2.70 -2.91 4.52
C SER A 121 -2.93 -4.34 4.04
N VAL A 122 -1.89 -5.03 3.56
CA VAL A 122 -1.94 -6.46 3.20
C VAL A 122 -2.34 -7.29 4.41
N ALA A 123 -1.73 -7.03 5.56
CA ALA A 123 -2.01 -7.79 6.77
C ALA A 123 -3.45 -7.59 7.27
N GLN A 124 -4.04 -6.39 7.08
CA GLN A 124 -5.46 -6.16 7.36
C GLN A 124 -6.36 -6.89 6.35
N LEU A 125 -6.02 -6.88 5.07
CA LEU A 125 -6.79 -7.53 4.00
C LEU A 125 -6.77 -9.06 4.10
N LEU A 126 -5.65 -9.64 4.53
CA LEU A 126 -5.47 -11.08 4.73
C LEU A 126 -5.93 -11.55 6.11
N GLU A 127 -6.45 -10.65 6.95
CA GLU A 127 -6.87 -10.92 8.33
C GLU A 127 -5.81 -11.70 9.13
N LEU A 128 -4.53 -11.36 8.95
CA LEU A 128 -3.44 -12.09 9.60
C LEU A 128 -3.61 -12.06 11.14
N PRO A 129 -3.29 -13.17 11.83
CA PRO A 129 -3.47 -13.26 13.26
C PRO A 129 -2.71 -12.13 13.97
N LYS A 130 -3.44 -11.37 14.78
CA LYS A 130 -2.89 -10.31 15.61
C LYS A 130 -2.45 -10.91 16.93
N ALA A 131 -1.29 -10.49 17.44
CA ALA A 131 -0.88 -10.76 18.81
C ALA A 131 -1.92 -10.19 19.78
N SER A 132 -1.90 -10.67 21.02
CA SER A 132 -2.83 -10.28 22.09
C SER A 132 -2.83 -8.77 22.43
N ASP A 133 -1.84 -8.01 21.97
CA ASP A 133 -1.75 -6.54 22.10
C ASP A 133 -2.26 -5.76 20.87
N GLY A 134 -2.74 -6.46 19.84
CA GLY A 134 -3.17 -5.88 18.57
C GLY A 134 -2.05 -5.63 17.55
N SER A 135 -0.80 -6.00 17.86
CA SER A 135 0.31 -5.97 16.90
C SER A 135 0.24 -7.15 15.92
N LEU A 136 0.79 -6.98 14.73
CA LEU A 136 0.88 -8.05 13.72
C LEU A 136 2.00 -9.00 14.13
N ASP A 137 1.65 -10.22 14.53
CA ASP A 137 2.62 -11.24 14.94
C ASP A 137 3.17 -11.94 13.68
N CYS A 138 3.94 -11.22 12.88
CA CYS A 138 4.72 -11.85 11.82
C CYS A 138 6.00 -12.42 12.45
N GLN A 139 5.93 -13.65 12.95
CA GLN A 139 7.14 -14.44 13.21
C GLN A 139 7.77 -14.82 11.87
N ILE A 140 8.55 -13.89 11.30
CA ILE A 140 9.49 -14.22 10.24
C ILE A 140 10.63 -14.98 10.92
N GLN A 141 10.58 -16.30 10.84
CA GLN A 141 11.62 -17.19 11.35
C GLN A 141 12.59 -17.59 10.23
#